data_AF-A0A6N8NMH1-F1
#
_entry.id   AF-A0A6N8NMH1-F1
#
_cell.length_a   1.000
_cell.length_b   1.000
_cell.length_c   1.000
_cell.angle_alpha   90.00
_cell.angle_beta   90.00
_cell.angle_gamma   90.00
#
_symmetry.space_group_name_H-M   'P 1'
#
loop_
_entity.id
_entity.type
_entity.pdbx_description
1 polymer ?
#
loop_
_entity_poly.entity_id
_entity_poly.type
_entity_poly.pdbx_seq_one_letter_code
_entity_poly.pdbx_strand_id
1 'polypeptide(L)'
;EYGRDNGIRLSAVWLTHDPEYPENLPAAPLVRYGWTPRGELAAVYDRSNTQVRSFTYDDKYRGRMVAHRHTGRPEIRYRYDSDGRVTEQLNPAGLSYTYQYEKDRITITDSLNRREVLHTQGEGGLKRVVKKEHADGSVTQSQFDAVGRLRAQTDAAGRTTEYSPDVVTGLITRITTPDGRASAFYYNHHSQLTSATGPDGLEIRREYDEWGRLIQETAPDGDITRYRYDNPHSDLPCATEDATGSRKTMTWSRYGQLLSFTDCSGYVTRYDHDRFGQVTAVH
;
A
#
# COMPACT_ATOMS: atom_id res chain seq x y z
N GLU A 1 20.89 -8.16 9.66
CA GLU A 1 21.53 -6.88 10.07
C GLU A 1 21.56 -5.96 8.87
N TYR A 2 21.03 -4.74 8.98
CA TYR A 2 21.33 -3.71 8.00
C TYR A 2 22.82 -3.38 8.13
N GLY A 3 23.56 -3.45 7.03
CA GLY A 3 25.01 -3.22 7.03
C GLY A 3 25.38 -1.87 7.66
N ARG A 4 26.61 -1.78 8.16
CA ARG A 4 27.15 -0.53 8.72
C ARG A 4 27.02 0.59 7.68
N ASP A 5 26.47 1.74 8.08
CA ASP A 5 26.37 2.92 7.22
C ASP A 5 27.76 3.30 6.69
N ASN A 6 27.96 3.11 5.39
CA ASN A 6 29.23 3.37 4.71
C ASN A 6 29.37 4.84 4.26
N GLY A 7 28.41 5.70 4.60
CA GLY A 7 28.42 7.12 4.24
C GLY A 7 28.05 7.38 2.77
N ILE A 8 27.79 6.35 1.97
CA ILE A 8 27.36 6.52 0.57
C ILE A 8 25.91 6.98 0.56
N ARG A 9 25.61 7.97 -0.28
CA ARG A 9 24.27 8.55 -0.39
C ARG A 9 23.88 8.68 -1.85
N LEU A 10 22.66 8.28 -2.16
CA LEU A 10 22.08 8.49 -3.48
C LEU A 10 21.84 10.00 -3.66
N SER A 11 22.53 10.63 -4.60
CA SER A 11 22.39 12.08 -4.87
C SER A 11 21.34 12.37 -5.93
N ALA A 12 21.19 11.48 -6.91
CA ALA A 12 20.24 11.61 -8.00
C ALA A 12 19.95 10.26 -8.66
N VAL A 13 18.79 10.14 -9.29
CA VAL A 13 18.46 9.02 -10.19
C VAL A 13 18.38 9.55 -11.61
N TRP A 14 19.09 8.89 -12.52
CA TRP A 14 19.14 9.24 -13.93
C TRP A 14 18.53 8.13 -14.77
N LEU A 15 17.78 8.51 -15.80
CA LEU A 15 17.42 7.58 -16.87
C LEU A 15 18.57 7.56 -17.87
N THR A 16 19.39 6.50 -17.82
CA THR A 16 20.60 6.36 -18.65
C THR A 16 20.39 5.48 -19.88
N HIS A 17 19.26 4.77 -19.95
CA HIS A 17 18.89 3.96 -21.08
C HIS A 17 17.36 3.84 -21.13
N ASP A 18 16.80 4.17 -22.29
CA ASP A 18 15.40 4.00 -22.61
C ASP A 18 15.32 3.34 -23.98
N PRO A 19 15.01 2.04 -24.06
CA PRO A 19 14.91 1.35 -25.35
C PRO A 19 13.86 1.90 -26.31
N GLU A 20 12.83 2.58 -25.81
CA GLU A 20 11.76 3.17 -26.63
C GLU A 20 12.15 4.56 -27.12
N TYR A 21 12.95 5.27 -26.31
CA TYR A 21 13.49 6.60 -26.62
C TYR A 21 15.02 6.66 -26.49
N PRO A 22 15.79 5.83 -27.22
CA PRO A 22 17.23 5.64 -26.97
C PRO A 22 18.07 6.89 -27.24
N GLU A 23 17.61 7.75 -28.14
CA GLU A 23 18.30 8.99 -28.50
C GLU A 23 17.76 10.23 -27.74
N ASN A 24 16.73 10.06 -26.90
CA ASN A 24 16.02 11.17 -26.24
C ASN A 24 15.98 11.02 -24.71
N LEU A 25 17.15 10.71 -24.13
CA LEU A 25 17.34 10.63 -22.69
C LEU A 25 17.25 12.03 -22.03
N PRO A 26 16.72 12.14 -20.81
CA PRO A 26 16.63 13.43 -20.13
C PRO A 26 18.02 13.98 -19.78
N ALA A 27 18.24 15.25 -20.12
CA ALA A 27 19.46 15.98 -19.75
C ALA A 27 19.53 16.32 -18.24
N ALA A 28 18.48 16.01 -17.48
CA ALA A 28 18.36 16.24 -16.05
C ALA A 28 17.94 14.95 -15.34
N PRO A 29 18.30 14.78 -14.06
CA PRO A 29 17.89 13.62 -13.29
C PRO A 29 16.38 13.58 -13.07
N LEU A 30 15.82 12.38 -12.90
CA LEU A 30 14.41 12.16 -12.60
C LEU A 30 14.04 12.65 -11.19
N VAL A 31 14.97 12.49 -10.25
CA VAL A 31 14.86 12.94 -8.87
C VAL A 31 16.26 13.24 -8.34
N ARG A 32 16.37 14.23 -7.46
CA ARG A 32 17.59 14.53 -6.69
C ARG A 32 17.32 14.53 -5.20
N TYR A 33 18.37 14.26 -4.44
CA TYR A 33 18.34 14.21 -2.98
C TYR A 33 19.39 15.15 -2.40
N GLY A 34 18.96 15.99 -1.47
CA GLY A 34 19.85 16.79 -0.62
C GLY A 34 20.06 16.08 0.72
N TRP A 35 21.26 16.20 1.27
CA TRP A 35 21.65 15.54 2.52
C TRP A 35 22.20 16.56 3.52
N THR A 36 21.94 16.36 4.81
CA THR A 36 22.59 17.13 5.88
C THR A 36 24.09 16.82 5.91
N PRO A 37 24.94 17.63 6.57
CA PRO A 37 26.35 17.28 6.78
C PRO A 37 26.55 15.95 7.53
N ARG A 38 25.52 15.50 8.26
CA ARG A 38 25.49 14.20 8.95
C ARG A 38 24.90 13.09 8.07
N GLY A 39 24.63 13.34 6.79
CA GLY A 39 24.14 12.33 5.85
C GLY A 39 22.69 11.89 6.09
N GLU A 40 21.85 12.75 6.66
CA GLU A 40 20.40 12.54 6.78
C GLU A 40 19.69 13.16 5.57
N LEU A 41 18.60 12.58 5.08
CA LEU A 41 17.91 13.07 3.89
C LEU A 41 17.25 14.43 4.19
N ALA A 42 17.79 15.53 3.67
CA ALA A 42 17.30 16.88 3.96
C ALA A 42 16.23 17.35 2.96
N ALA A 43 16.33 16.93 1.70
CA ALA A 43 15.45 17.40 0.64
C ALA A 43 15.29 16.39 -0.49
N VAL A 44 14.13 16.42 -1.13
CA VAL A 44 13.86 15.71 -2.39
C VAL A 44 13.44 16.74 -3.42
N TYR A 45 14.04 16.68 -4.60
CA TYR A 45 13.72 17.54 -5.73
C TYR A 45 13.18 16.70 -6.87
N ASP A 46 12.11 17.16 -7.50
CA ASP A 46 11.62 16.56 -8.73
C ASP A 46 12.53 16.89 -9.93
N ARG A 47 12.17 16.36 -11.10
CA ARG A 47 12.90 16.56 -12.37
C ARG A 47 13.05 18.03 -12.79
N SER A 48 12.15 18.90 -12.34
CA SER A 48 12.22 20.34 -12.62
C SER A 48 13.17 21.07 -11.66
N ASN A 49 13.86 20.31 -10.80
CA ASN A 49 14.69 20.80 -9.70
C ASN A 49 13.86 21.59 -8.66
N THR A 50 12.54 21.42 -8.67
CA THR A 50 11.66 21.98 -7.64
C THR A 50 11.75 21.08 -6.42
N GLN A 51 12.05 21.67 -5.26
CA GLN A 51 11.98 20.92 -4.01
C GLN A 51 10.54 20.45 -3.83
N VAL A 52 10.32 19.16 -3.61
CA VAL A 52 9.00 18.55 -3.36
C VAL A 52 8.84 18.07 -1.93
N ARG A 53 9.96 17.78 -1.24
CA ARG A 53 9.99 17.43 0.18
C ARG A 53 11.19 18.04 0.89
N SER A 54 10.99 18.33 2.18
CA SER A 54 12.04 18.76 3.10
C SER A 54 11.90 18.07 4.44
N PHE A 55 13.03 17.84 5.10
CA PHE A 55 13.11 17.20 6.40
C PHE A 55 14.12 17.93 7.28
N THR A 56 13.78 18.11 8.55
CA THR A 56 14.61 18.75 9.55
C THR A 56 14.88 17.75 10.67
N TYR A 57 16.11 17.72 11.16
CA TYR A 57 16.56 16.75 12.16
C TYR A 57 17.06 17.45 13.43
N ASP A 58 17.05 16.70 14.53
CA ASP A 58 17.57 17.13 15.83
C ASP A 58 19.10 17.25 15.78
N ASP A 59 19.65 18.37 16.23
CA ASP A 59 21.10 18.63 16.19
C ASP A 59 21.91 17.72 17.13
N LYS A 60 21.30 17.23 18.21
CA LYS A 60 21.94 16.38 19.21
C LYS A 60 21.79 14.89 18.88
N TYR A 61 20.62 14.48 18.41
CA TYR A 61 20.28 13.08 18.16
C TYR A 61 20.18 12.79 16.66
N ARG A 62 21.28 12.28 16.08
CA ARG A 62 21.33 11.90 14.65
C ARG A 62 20.20 10.92 14.29
N GLY A 63 19.54 11.16 13.16
CA GLY A 63 18.42 10.39 12.63
C GLY A 63 17.05 10.79 13.19
N ARG A 64 16.99 11.62 14.23
CA ARG A 64 15.73 12.05 14.85
C ARG A 64 15.13 13.22 14.06
N MET A 65 14.13 12.92 13.23
CA MET A 65 13.45 13.92 12.38
C MET A 65 12.48 14.79 13.20
N VAL A 66 12.77 16.07 13.36
CA VAL A 66 11.93 17.00 14.15
C VAL A 66 10.88 17.72 13.31
N ALA A 67 11.02 17.72 11.99
CA ALA A 67 9.99 18.25 11.10
C ALA A 67 10.07 17.64 9.70
N HIS A 68 8.94 17.66 9.00
CA HIS A 68 8.91 17.41 7.57
C HIS A 68 7.84 18.25 6.88
N ARG A 69 8.03 18.50 5.58
CA ARG A 69 7.10 19.28 4.77
C ARG A 69 7.09 18.79 3.33
N HIS A 70 5.89 18.70 2.75
CA HIS A 70 5.69 18.58 1.31
C HIS A 70 5.51 19.98 0.71
N THR A 71 6.01 20.21 -0.50
CA THR A 71 5.83 21.49 -1.18
C THR A 71 4.37 21.82 -1.39
N GLY A 72 4.02 23.09 -1.18
CA GLY A 72 2.63 23.58 -1.15
C GLY A 72 1.84 23.17 0.09
N ARG A 73 2.38 22.30 0.96
CA ARG A 73 1.74 21.93 2.22
C ARG A 73 2.44 22.61 3.40
N PRO A 74 1.72 22.91 4.48
CA PRO A 74 2.34 23.41 5.69
C PRO A 74 3.17 22.31 6.42
N GLU A 75 4.12 22.71 7.29
CA GLU A 75 5.09 21.83 7.96
C GLU A 75 4.46 21.06 9.14
N ILE A 76 4.87 19.80 9.31
CA ILE A 76 4.52 18.97 10.48
C ILE A 76 5.77 18.81 11.35
N ARG A 77 5.63 19.02 12.67
CA ARG A 77 6.73 18.94 13.63
C ARG A 77 6.53 17.82 14.66
N TYR A 78 7.64 17.39 15.26
CA TYR A 78 7.68 16.33 16.26
C TYR A 78 8.46 16.74 17.49
N ARG A 79 7.99 16.31 18.66
CA ARG A 79 8.75 16.33 19.92
C ARG A 79 8.95 14.91 20.41
N TYR A 80 10.01 14.73 21.19
CA TYR A 80 10.47 13.43 21.62
C TYR A 80 10.71 13.40 23.13
N ASP A 81 10.54 12.23 23.74
CA ASP A 81 11.05 11.95 25.08
C ASP A 81 12.55 11.58 25.06
N SER A 82 13.09 11.27 26.24
CA SER A 82 14.48 10.82 26.42
C SER A 82 14.77 9.50 25.73
N ASP A 83 13.76 8.63 25.61
CA ASP A 83 13.87 7.32 24.97
C ASP A 83 13.78 7.43 23.43
N GLY A 84 13.50 8.62 22.91
CA GLY A 84 13.38 8.89 21.48
C GLY A 84 12.03 8.52 20.88
N ARG A 85 10.99 8.34 21.70
CA ARG A 85 9.61 8.17 21.25
C ARG A 85 8.96 9.54 21.02
N VAL A 86 8.07 9.63 20.03
CA VAL A 86 7.36 10.86 19.69
C VAL A 86 6.33 11.18 20.77
N THR A 87 6.48 12.27 21.52
CA THR A 87 5.51 12.70 22.54
C THR A 87 4.51 13.72 22.03
N GLU A 88 4.81 14.40 20.94
CA GLU A 88 3.91 15.37 20.32
C GLU A 88 4.13 15.41 18.82
N GLN A 89 3.05 15.37 18.05
CA GLN A 89 3.04 15.74 16.64
C GLN A 89 2.25 17.04 16.50
N LEU A 90 2.90 18.10 16.04
CA LEU A 90 2.26 19.39 15.79
C LEU A 90 1.94 19.52 14.32
N ASN A 91 0.67 19.81 14.07
CA ASN A 91 0.20 20.20 12.77
C ASN A 91 0.28 21.75 12.61
N PRO A 92 0.32 22.20 11.36
CA PRO A 92 0.55 23.61 11.05
C PRO A 92 -0.63 24.55 11.34
N ALA A 93 -1.83 24.01 11.64
CA ALA A 93 -2.96 24.81 12.12
C ALA A 93 -2.92 25.05 13.64
N GLY A 94 -1.81 24.69 14.30
CA GLY A 94 -1.68 24.73 15.76
C GLY A 94 -2.39 23.58 16.46
N LEU A 95 -2.93 22.60 15.71
CA LEU A 95 -3.45 21.38 16.29
C LEU A 95 -2.28 20.43 16.56
N SER A 96 -2.42 19.58 17.56
CA SER A 96 -1.43 18.62 17.98
C SER A 96 -2.07 17.32 18.42
N TYR A 97 -1.31 16.25 18.29
CA TYR A 97 -1.54 14.97 18.94
C TYR A 97 -0.43 14.76 19.96
N THR A 98 -0.78 14.53 21.21
CA THR A 98 0.18 14.16 22.26
C THR A 98 0.09 12.67 22.56
N TYR A 99 1.24 12.06 22.81
CA TYR A 99 1.36 10.63 23.10
C TYR A 99 1.95 10.43 24.49
N GLN A 100 1.26 9.66 25.31
CA GLN A 100 1.76 9.21 26.61
C GLN A 100 1.98 7.70 26.54
N TYR A 101 3.20 7.27 26.87
CA TYR A 101 3.61 5.87 26.79
C TYR A 101 3.71 5.26 28.19
N GLU A 102 3.03 4.15 28.38
CA GLU A 102 3.12 3.29 29.55
C GLU A 102 3.61 1.90 29.12
N LYS A 103 3.76 0.96 30.06
CA LYS A 103 4.30 -0.37 29.77
C LYS A 103 3.46 -1.09 28.70
N ASP A 104 2.16 -1.10 28.86
CA ASP A 104 1.19 -1.83 28.05
C ASP A 104 0.14 -0.92 27.42
N ARG A 105 0.33 0.40 27.45
CA ARG A 105 -0.67 1.37 27.00
C ARG A 105 -0.05 2.59 26.32
N ILE A 106 -0.74 3.13 25.32
CA ILE A 106 -0.44 4.41 24.68
C ILE A 106 -1.70 5.26 24.71
N THR A 107 -1.64 6.44 25.33
CA THR A 107 -2.74 7.41 25.31
C THR A 107 -2.44 8.50 24.28
N ILE A 108 -3.35 8.68 23.34
CA ILE A 108 -3.30 9.69 22.29
C ILE A 108 -4.34 10.75 22.63
N THR A 109 -3.93 12.01 22.75
CA THR A 109 -4.83 13.13 22.99
C THR A 109 -4.72 14.13 21.86
N ASP A 110 -5.85 14.50 21.25
CA ASP A 110 -5.89 15.55 20.24
C ASP A 110 -6.10 16.95 20.85
N SER A 111 -6.08 17.99 20.01
CA SER A 111 -6.28 19.38 20.44
C SER A 111 -7.63 19.71 21.03
N LEU A 112 -8.63 18.85 20.84
CA LEU A 112 -9.95 18.99 21.46
C LEU A 112 -10.02 18.25 22.80
N ASN A 113 -8.88 17.77 23.31
CA ASN A 113 -8.75 16.93 24.50
C ASN A 113 -9.51 15.59 24.39
N ARG A 114 -9.81 15.15 23.17
CA ARG A 114 -10.38 13.83 22.94
C ARG A 114 -9.27 12.80 23.08
N ARG A 115 -9.56 11.71 23.79
CA ARG A 115 -8.56 10.70 24.16
C ARG A 115 -8.86 9.38 23.49
N GLU A 116 -7.86 8.84 22.82
CA GLU A 116 -7.83 7.45 22.35
C GLU A 116 -6.78 6.68 23.14
N VAL A 117 -7.10 5.45 23.54
CA VAL A 117 -6.20 4.61 24.34
C VAL A 117 -5.96 3.30 23.62
N LEU A 118 -4.70 3.03 23.31
CA LEU A 118 -4.25 1.77 22.72
C LEU A 118 -3.67 0.90 23.83
N HIS A 119 -4.30 -0.25 24.10
CA HIS A 119 -3.76 -1.27 24.99
C HIS A 119 -2.99 -2.28 24.15
N THR A 120 -1.78 -2.59 24.59
CA THR A 120 -0.83 -3.41 23.87
C THR A 120 -0.43 -4.65 24.66
N GLN A 121 -0.17 -5.73 23.94
CA GLN A 121 0.45 -6.94 24.50
C GLN A 121 1.70 -7.30 23.71
N GLY A 122 2.58 -8.08 24.34
CA GLY A 122 3.90 -8.41 23.83
C GLY A 122 4.97 -7.46 24.34
N GLU A 123 6.22 -7.78 24.02
CA GLU A 123 7.40 -7.04 24.45
C GLU A 123 8.32 -6.76 23.26
N GLY A 124 9.18 -5.77 23.38
CA GLY A 124 10.09 -5.34 22.31
C GLY A 124 9.36 -4.83 21.06
N GLY A 125 9.93 -5.08 19.87
CA GLY A 125 9.36 -4.67 18.58
C GLY A 125 8.11 -5.44 18.13
N LEU A 126 7.57 -6.32 18.98
CA LEU A 126 6.41 -7.18 18.69
C LEU A 126 5.15 -6.78 19.47
N LYS A 127 5.08 -5.55 19.99
CA LYS A 127 3.87 -5.03 20.64
C LYS A 127 2.71 -4.96 19.64
N ARG A 128 1.56 -5.51 20.03
CA ARG A 128 0.33 -5.49 19.23
C ARG A 128 -0.77 -4.79 20.00
N VAL A 129 -1.56 -3.97 19.32
CA VAL A 129 -2.75 -3.36 19.91
C VAL A 129 -3.84 -4.41 20.01
N VAL A 130 -4.24 -4.76 21.23
CA VAL A 130 -5.26 -5.78 21.52
C VAL A 130 -6.60 -5.18 21.92
N LYS A 131 -6.60 -3.91 22.35
CA LYS A 131 -7.81 -3.14 22.64
C LYS A 131 -7.57 -1.69 22.30
N LYS A 132 -8.54 -1.06 21.65
CA LYS A 132 -8.56 0.37 21.35
C LYS A 132 -9.81 0.99 21.94
N GLU A 133 -9.63 1.95 22.84
CA GLU A 133 -10.70 2.79 23.36
C GLU A 133 -10.70 4.09 22.55
N HIS A 134 -11.80 4.37 21.88
CA HIS A 134 -11.96 5.53 21.03
C HIS A 134 -12.39 6.75 21.86
N ALA A 135 -12.21 7.93 21.27
CA ALA A 135 -12.60 9.20 21.88
C ALA A 135 -14.09 9.32 22.26
N ASP A 136 -14.97 8.59 21.55
CA ASP A 136 -16.40 8.54 21.83
C ASP A 136 -16.77 7.51 22.92
N GLY A 137 -15.77 6.87 23.53
CA GLY A 137 -15.95 5.83 24.54
C GLY A 137 -16.20 4.43 23.97
N SER A 138 -16.34 4.29 22.66
CA SER A 138 -16.46 2.98 22.03
C SER A 138 -15.16 2.18 22.14
N VAL A 139 -15.27 0.85 22.13
CA VAL A 139 -14.12 -0.05 22.32
C VAL A 139 -14.08 -1.08 21.21
N THR A 140 -12.91 -1.27 20.61
CA THR A 140 -12.64 -2.40 19.72
C THR A 140 -11.55 -3.28 20.30
N GLN A 141 -11.58 -4.57 19.98
CA GLN A 141 -10.60 -5.55 20.44
C GLN A 141 -10.07 -6.38 19.29
N SER A 142 -8.81 -6.81 19.39
CA SER A 142 -8.14 -7.66 18.43
C SER A 142 -7.44 -8.80 19.16
N GLN A 143 -7.61 -10.01 18.66
CA GLN A 143 -6.93 -11.20 19.16
C GLN A 143 -5.97 -11.72 18.10
N PHE A 144 -4.80 -12.14 18.54
CA PHE A 144 -3.75 -12.65 17.66
C PHE A 144 -3.38 -14.08 18.07
N ASP A 145 -2.95 -14.88 17.11
CA ASP A 145 -2.36 -16.18 17.40
C ASP A 145 -0.91 -16.06 17.93
N ALA A 146 -0.30 -17.21 18.24
CA ALA A 146 1.04 -17.28 18.83
C ALA A 146 2.14 -16.66 17.94
N VAL A 147 1.96 -16.68 16.61
CA VAL A 147 2.93 -16.11 15.64
C VAL A 147 2.57 -14.68 15.25
N GLY A 148 1.37 -14.21 15.58
CA GLY A 148 0.93 -12.82 15.43
C GLY A 148 -0.05 -12.50 14.35
N ARG A 149 -0.69 -13.51 13.79
CA ARG A 149 -1.75 -13.31 12.81
C ARG A 149 -3.04 -12.97 13.54
N LEU A 150 -3.80 -12.05 12.97
CA LEU A 150 -5.12 -11.68 13.49
C LEU A 150 -6.04 -12.92 13.45
N ARG A 151 -6.66 -13.24 14.58
CA ARG A 151 -7.58 -14.38 14.75
C ARG A 151 -9.01 -13.94 14.98
N ALA A 152 -9.21 -12.81 15.65
CA ALA A 152 -10.55 -12.26 15.86
C ALA A 152 -10.50 -10.75 16.03
N GLN A 153 -11.57 -10.09 15.64
CA GLN A 153 -11.79 -8.68 15.89
C GLN A 153 -13.21 -8.47 16.43
N THR A 154 -13.32 -7.80 17.56
CA THR A 154 -14.59 -7.42 18.17
C THR A 154 -14.82 -5.93 17.97
N ASP A 155 -15.95 -5.58 17.38
CA ASP A 155 -16.33 -4.19 17.13
C ASP A 155 -16.92 -3.49 18.37
N ALA A 156 -17.22 -2.21 18.23
CA ALA A 156 -17.83 -1.38 19.27
C ALA A 156 -19.18 -1.89 19.79
N ALA A 157 -19.91 -2.67 18.99
CA ALA A 157 -21.19 -3.26 19.36
C ALA A 157 -21.02 -4.63 20.04
N GLY A 158 -19.78 -5.07 20.31
CA GLY A 158 -19.48 -6.37 20.91
C GLY A 158 -19.59 -7.53 19.92
N ARG A 159 -19.71 -7.26 18.62
CA ARG A 159 -19.84 -8.28 17.58
C ARG A 159 -18.46 -8.74 17.14
N THR A 160 -18.24 -10.05 17.06
CA THR A 160 -16.92 -10.62 16.79
C THR A 160 -16.86 -11.27 15.41
N THR A 161 -15.89 -10.85 14.60
CA THR A 161 -15.51 -11.51 13.35
C THR A 161 -14.27 -12.35 13.61
N GLU A 162 -14.29 -13.62 13.21
CA GLU A 162 -13.18 -14.55 13.35
C GLU A 162 -12.48 -14.77 12.01
N TYR A 163 -11.16 -14.91 12.07
CA TYR A 163 -10.27 -15.13 10.94
C TYR A 163 -9.52 -16.45 11.18
N SER A 164 -9.65 -17.38 10.23
CA SER A 164 -8.95 -18.66 10.27
C SER A 164 -7.82 -18.66 9.26
N PRO A 165 -6.58 -18.36 9.68
CA PRO A 165 -5.40 -18.54 8.84
C PRO A 165 -5.06 -20.03 8.71
N ASP A 166 -4.63 -20.44 7.52
CA ASP A 166 -3.93 -21.71 7.34
C ASP A 166 -2.65 -21.72 8.18
N VAL A 167 -2.38 -22.85 8.83
CA VAL A 167 -1.33 -22.94 9.84
C VAL A 167 0.05 -22.77 9.20
N VAL A 168 0.23 -23.25 7.97
CA VAL A 168 1.51 -23.28 7.27
C VAL A 168 1.76 -21.99 6.48
N THR A 169 0.82 -21.62 5.61
CA THR A 169 0.94 -20.47 4.69
C THR A 169 0.56 -19.14 5.34
N GLY A 170 -0.26 -19.16 6.40
CA GLY A 170 -0.81 -17.97 7.03
C GLY A 170 -1.91 -17.26 6.22
N LEU A 171 -2.28 -17.79 5.05
CA LEU A 171 -3.37 -17.26 4.23
C LEU A 171 -4.70 -17.49 4.94
N ILE A 172 -5.60 -16.51 4.89
CA ILE A 172 -6.95 -16.66 5.47
C ILE A 172 -7.75 -17.63 4.63
N THR A 173 -8.16 -18.76 5.22
CA THR A 173 -9.02 -19.77 4.54
C THR A 173 -10.48 -19.62 4.90
N ARG A 174 -10.79 -18.93 6.01
CA ARG A 174 -12.17 -18.66 6.42
C ARG A 174 -12.29 -17.35 7.20
N ILE A 175 -13.39 -16.64 6.95
CA ILE A 175 -13.82 -15.50 7.77
C ILE A 175 -15.23 -15.81 8.27
N THR A 176 -15.45 -15.81 9.58
CA THR A 176 -16.78 -16.02 10.18
C THR A 176 -17.27 -14.71 10.76
N THR A 177 -18.42 -14.24 10.27
CA THR A 177 -19.05 -13.01 10.74
C THR A 177 -19.84 -13.25 12.04
N PRO A 178 -20.21 -12.19 12.79
CA PRO A 178 -20.84 -12.33 14.10
C PRO A 178 -22.17 -13.07 14.11
N ASP A 179 -22.88 -13.12 12.98
CA ASP A 179 -24.14 -13.87 12.83
C ASP A 179 -23.92 -15.36 12.50
N GLY A 180 -22.66 -15.82 12.51
CA GLY A 180 -22.27 -17.20 12.25
C GLY A 180 -22.10 -17.55 10.76
N ARG A 181 -22.48 -16.66 9.83
CA ARG A 181 -22.23 -16.90 8.40
C ARG A 181 -20.75 -16.71 8.10
N ALA A 182 -20.24 -17.44 7.11
CA ALA A 182 -18.82 -17.48 6.83
C ALA A 182 -18.49 -17.41 5.34
N SER A 183 -17.35 -16.82 5.03
CA SER A 183 -16.70 -16.90 3.72
C SER A 183 -15.56 -17.90 3.75
N ALA A 184 -15.36 -18.63 2.66
CA ALA A 184 -14.26 -19.58 2.48
C ALA A 184 -13.36 -19.15 1.31
N PHE A 185 -12.06 -19.39 1.44
CA PHE A 185 -11.05 -19.00 0.45
C PHE A 185 -10.10 -20.16 0.17
N TYR A 186 -9.82 -20.38 -1.11
CA TYR A 186 -8.96 -21.46 -1.58
C TYR A 186 -7.83 -20.89 -2.43
N TYR A 187 -6.65 -21.48 -2.28
CA TYR A 187 -5.44 -21.00 -2.93
C TYR A 187 -4.73 -22.15 -3.63
N ASN A 188 -4.03 -21.84 -4.72
CA ASN A 188 -3.09 -22.76 -5.34
C ASN A 188 -1.75 -22.78 -4.56
N HIS A 189 -0.83 -23.64 -5.01
CA HIS A 189 0.51 -23.77 -4.42
C HIS A 189 1.40 -22.52 -4.57
N HIS A 190 1.04 -21.57 -5.42
CA HIS A 190 1.67 -20.25 -5.55
C HIS A 190 1.03 -19.18 -4.65
N SER A 191 0.16 -19.56 -3.71
CA SER A 191 -0.58 -18.64 -2.82
C SER A 191 -1.53 -17.69 -3.55
N GLN A 192 -2.02 -18.07 -4.74
CA GLN A 192 -2.97 -17.28 -5.51
C GLN A 192 -4.39 -17.79 -5.27
N LEU A 193 -5.34 -16.87 -5.08
CA LEU A 193 -6.75 -17.19 -4.82
C LEU A 193 -7.37 -17.87 -6.04
N THR A 194 -7.83 -19.11 -5.89
CA THR A 194 -8.50 -19.91 -6.94
C THR A 194 -10.01 -19.96 -6.76
N SER A 195 -10.51 -19.83 -5.53
CA SER A 195 -11.94 -19.75 -5.25
C SER A 195 -12.22 -18.94 -3.99
N ALA A 196 -13.30 -18.16 -4.01
CA ALA A 196 -13.84 -17.54 -2.82
C ALA A 196 -15.36 -17.71 -2.79
N THR A 197 -15.86 -18.26 -1.69
CA THR A 197 -17.30 -18.44 -1.44
C THR A 197 -17.76 -17.45 -0.38
N GLY A 198 -18.78 -16.66 -0.69
CA GLY A 198 -19.39 -15.70 0.23
C GLY A 198 -20.30 -16.36 1.28
N PRO A 199 -20.76 -15.59 2.28
CA PRO A 199 -21.69 -16.06 3.30
C PRO A 199 -23.09 -16.42 2.76
N ASP A 200 -23.40 -15.98 1.54
CA ASP A 200 -24.59 -16.30 0.75
C ASP A 200 -24.45 -17.59 -0.07
N GLY A 201 -23.27 -18.23 -0.03
CA GLY A 201 -22.96 -19.43 -0.81
C GLY A 201 -22.58 -19.15 -2.27
N LEU A 202 -22.56 -17.88 -2.69
CA LEU A 202 -22.12 -17.47 -4.01
C LEU A 202 -20.60 -17.61 -4.13
N GLU A 203 -20.13 -18.22 -5.22
CA GLU A 203 -18.71 -18.54 -5.41
C GLU A 203 -18.16 -17.81 -6.62
N ILE A 204 -16.99 -17.19 -6.47
CA ILE A 204 -16.14 -16.79 -7.59
C ILE A 204 -15.00 -17.78 -7.76
N ARG A 205 -14.61 -18.07 -9.00
CA ARG A 205 -13.44 -18.91 -9.31
C ARG A 205 -12.46 -18.20 -10.21
N ARG A 206 -11.18 -18.52 -10.06
CA ARG A 206 -10.07 -17.95 -10.82
C ARG A 206 -9.11 -19.02 -11.28
N GLU A 207 -8.66 -18.89 -12.51
CA GLU A 207 -7.65 -19.76 -13.12
C GLU A 207 -6.45 -18.93 -13.57
N TYR A 208 -5.27 -19.49 -13.38
CA TYR A 208 -4.00 -18.84 -13.71
C TYR A 208 -3.19 -19.72 -14.67
N ASP A 209 -2.40 -19.09 -15.53
CA ASP A 209 -1.41 -19.80 -16.33
C ASP A 209 -0.14 -20.16 -15.53
N GLU A 210 0.81 -20.82 -16.19
CA GLU A 210 2.08 -21.26 -15.57
C GLU A 210 2.99 -20.11 -15.10
N TRP A 211 2.73 -18.88 -15.58
CA TRP A 211 3.43 -17.68 -15.14
C TRP A 211 2.68 -16.94 -14.03
N GLY A 212 1.58 -17.51 -13.53
CA GLY A 212 0.78 -16.96 -12.44
C GLY A 212 -0.13 -15.80 -12.88
N ARG A 213 -0.42 -15.64 -14.17
CA ARG A 213 -1.32 -14.58 -14.68
C ARG A 213 -2.74 -15.11 -14.76
N LEU A 214 -3.72 -14.27 -14.39
CA LEU A 214 -5.14 -14.63 -14.43
C LEU A 214 -5.57 -14.84 -15.89
N ILE A 215 -6.13 -16.00 -16.23
CA ILE A 215 -6.61 -16.35 -17.57
C ILE A 215 -8.13 -16.52 -17.65
N GLN A 216 -8.78 -16.77 -16.50
CA GLN A 216 -10.23 -16.90 -16.41
C GLN A 216 -10.70 -16.46 -15.03
N GLU A 217 -11.82 -15.76 -15.00
CA GLU A 217 -12.62 -15.54 -13.79
C GLU A 217 -14.06 -15.98 -14.07
N THR A 218 -14.63 -16.74 -13.14
CA THR A 218 -16.03 -17.17 -13.18
C THR A 218 -16.77 -16.46 -12.04
N ALA A 219 -17.75 -15.64 -12.39
CA ALA A 219 -18.62 -14.95 -11.47
C ALA A 219 -19.67 -15.90 -10.86
N PRO A 220 -20.39 -15.51 -9.79
CA PRO A 220 -21.28 -16.43 -9.10
C PRO A 220 -22.53 -16.84 -9.87
N ASP A 221 -22.95 -16.04 -10.85
CA ASP A 221 -24.00 -16.37 -11.82
C ASP A 221 -23.53 -17.34 -12.91
N GLY A 222 -22.24 -17.68 -12.93
CA GLY A 222 -21.62 -18.55 -13.92
C GLY A 222 -21.01 -17.80 -15.09
N ASP A 223 -21.11 -16.47 -15.14
CA ASP A 223 -20.52 -15.67 -16.21
C ASP A 223 -19.00 -15.80 -16.19
N ILE A 224 -18.41 -16.07 -17.36
CA ILE A 224 -16.98 -16.27 -17.51
C ILE A 224 -16.35 -15.07 -18.21
N THR A 225 -15.37 -14.45 -17.56
CA THR A 225 -14.46 -13.50 -18.19
C THR A 225 -13.13 -14.19 -18.47
N ARG A 226 -12.64 -14.07 -19.71
CA ARG A 226 -11.38 -14.66 -20.18
C ARG A 226 -10.37 -13.58 -20.46
N TYR A 227 -9.14 -13.83 -20.05
CA TYR A 227 -8.00 -12.94 -20.27
C TYR A 227 -7.03 -13.62 -21.25
N ARG A 228 -6.44 -12.83 -22.14
CA ARG A 228 -5.47 -13.29 -23.15
C ARG A 228 -4.22 -12.43 -23.07
N TYR A 229 -3.07 -13.03 -23.29
CA TYR A 229 -1.77 -12.37 -23.26
C TYR A 229 -1.04 -12.65 -24.57
N ASP A 230 -0.29 -11.68 -25.08
CA ASP A 230 0.38 -11.81 -26.38
C ASP A 230 1.52 -12.82 -26.36
N ASN A 231 2.26 -12.90 -25.24
CA ASN A 231 3.38 -13.82 -25.09
C ASN A 231 3.67 -14.11 -23.59
N PRO A 232 4.54 -15.09 -23.26
CA PRO A 232 4.92 -15.44 -21.89
C PRO A 232 5.45 -14.32 -21.00
N HIS A 233 5.99 -13.25 -21.58
CA HIS A 233 6.60 -12.12 -20.86
C HIS A 233 5.64 -10.94 -20.67
N SER A 234 4.37 -11.07 -21.09
CA SER A 234 3.38 -10.00 -20.97
C SER A 234 2.71 -10.04 -19.61
N ASP A 235 2.87 -8.99 -18.80
CA ASP A 235 2.18 -8.91 -17.50
C ASP A 235 0.71 -8.48 -17.61
N LEU A 236 0.35 -7.83 -18.74
CA LEU A 236 -0.97 -7.26 -18.97
C LEU A 236 -1.71 -8.00 -20.08
N PRO A 237 -3.04 -8.17 -19.96
CA PRO A 237 -3.82 -8.85 -20.98
C PRO A 237 -3.92 -7.99 -22.24
N CYS A 238 -3.72 -8.61 -23.40
CA CYS A 238 -3.97 -8.01 -24.72
C CYS A 238 -5.44 -8.11 -25.14
N ALA A 239 -6.22 -8.98 -24.48
CA ALA A 239 -7.64 -9.07 -24.71
C ALA A 239 -8.40 -9.53 -23.46
N THR A 240 -9.64 -9.06 -23.35
CA THR A 240 -10.63 -9.56 -22.40
C THR A 240 -11.91 -9.90 -23.13
N GLU A 241 -12.52 -11.04 -22.80
CA GLU A 241 -13.78 -11.50 -23.37
C GLU A 241 -14.72 -11.86 -22.24
N ASP A 242 -15.91 -11.25 -22.20
CA ASP A 242 -16.92 -11.54 -21.19
C ASP A 242 -17.88 -12.66 -21.63
N ALA A 243 -18.82 -13.02 -20.76
CA ALA A 243 -19.76 -14.11 -20.98
C ALA A 243 -20.69 -13.89 -22.19
N THR A 244 -20.87 -12.63 -22.62
CA THR A 244 -21.69 -12.29 -23.80
C THR A 244 -20.94 -12.49 -25.12
N GLY A 245 -19.65 -12.82 -25.06
CA GLY A 245 -18.74 -12.81 -26.21
C GLY A 245 -18.25 -11.41 -26.57
N SER A 246 -18.59 -10.39 -25.78
CA SER A 246 -18.07 -9.03 -25.98
C SER A 246 -16.58 -9.03 -25.70
N ARG A 247 -15.81 -8.64 -26.72
CA ARG A 247 -14.35 -8.67 -26.68
C ARG A 247 -13.79 -7.26 -26.70
N LYS A 248 -12.83 -7.00 -25.82
CA LYS A 248 -12.00 -5.80 -25.82
C LYS A 248 -10.56 -6.19 -26.10
N THR A 249 -9.82 -5.32 -26.80
CA THR A 249 -8.37 -5.52 -27.02
C THR A 249 -7.58 -4.33 -26.59
N MET A 250 -6.40 -4.60 -26.03
CA MET A 250 -5.46 -3.62 -25.54
C MET A 250 -4.10 -3.89 -26.19
N THR A 251 -3.40 -2.83 -26.56
CA THR A 251 -1.96 -2.91 -26.82
C THR A 251 -1.23 -2.08 -25.78
N TRP A 252 -0.05 -2.56 -25.39
CA TRP A 252 0.72 -1.98 -24.30
C TRP A 252 2.13 -1.64 -24.78
N SER A 253 2.69 -0.54 -24.30
CA SER A 253 4.13 -0.33 -24.40
C SER A 253 4.85 -1.31 -23.49
N ARG A 254 6.16 -1.45 -23.68
CA ARG A 254 7.03 -2.25 -22.81
C ARG A 254 7.05 -1.78 -21.35
N TYR A 255 6.55 -0.57 -21.08
CA TYR A 255 6.43 0.02 -19.75
C TYR A 255 5.04 -0.17 -19.12
N GLY A 256 4.17 -0.93 -19.78
CA GLY A 256 2.80 -1.18 -19.32
C GLY A 256 1.85 0.00 -19.55
N GLN A 257 2.19 0.93 -20.44
CA GLN A 257 1.31 2.04 -20.80
C GLN A 257 0.34 1.59 -21.88
N LEU A 258 -0.94 1.91 -21.75
CA LEU A 258 -1.95 1.58 -22.75
C LEU A 258 -1.71 2.39 -24.02
N LEU A 259 -1.50 1.76 -25.16
CA LEU A 259 -1.28 2.42 -26.45
C LEU A 259 -2.55 2.47 -27.29
N SER A 260 -3.31 1.38 -27.32
CA SER A 260 -4.62 1.33 -27.95
C SER A 260 -5.60 0.50 -27.15
N PHE A 261 -6.86 0.92 -27.17
CA PHE A 261 -7.98 0.16 -26.63
C PHE A 261 -9.08 0.07 -27.68
N THR A 262 -9.48 -1.15 -28.03
CA THR A 262 -10.65 -1.40 -28.88
C THR A 262 -11.77 -1.93 -28.01
N ASP A 263 -12.91 -1.25 -28.01
CA ASP A 263 -14.09 -1.70 -27.27
C ASP A 263 -14.87 -2.77 -28.04
N CYS A 264 -15.96 -3.26 -27.44
CA CYS A 264 -16.80 -4.31 -28.04
C CYS A 264 -17.59 -3.86 -29.27
N SER A 265 -17.71 -2.55 -29.52
CA SER A 265 -18.30 -2.01 -30.75
C SER A 265 -17.30 -1.93 -31.91
N GLY A 266 -16.02 -2.21 -31.63
CA GLY A 266 -14.92 -2.06 -32.58
C GLY A 266 -14.35 -0.64 -32.63
N TYR A 267 -14.81 0.27 -31.77
CA TYR A 267 -14.25 1.61 -31.68
C TYR A 267 -12.87 1.55 -31.03
N VAL A 268 -11.89 2.21 -31.66
CA VAL A 268 -10.48 2.21 -31.23
C VAL A 268 -10.13 3.57 -30.66
N THR A 269 -9.73 3.62 -29.40
CA THR A 269 -9.10 4.77 -28.77
C THR A 269 -7.59 4.58 -28.73
N ARG A 270 -6.83 5.60 -29.14
CA ARG A 270 -5.36 5.57 -29.07
C ARG A 270 -4.84 6.61 -28.10
N TYR A 271 -3.76 6.26 -27.40
CA TYR A 271 -3.13 7.09 -26.40
C TYR A 271 -1.69 7.34 -26.79
N ASP A 272 -1.33 8.61 -26.89
CA ASP A 272 0.07 9.01 -27.01
C ASP A 272 0.59 9.35 -25.63
N HIS A 273 1.78 8.84 -25.30
CA HIS A 273 2.48 9.20 -24.08
C HIS A 273 3.74 9.98 -24.42
N ASP A 274 4.08 10.94 -23.55
CA ASP A 274 5.44 11.45 -23.54
C ASP A 274 6.41 10.39 -23.01
N ARG A 275 7.70 10.65 -23.20
CA ARG A 275 8.80 9.81 -22.69
C ARG A 275 8.82 9.61 -21.16
N PHE A 276 7.92 10.26 -20.42
CA PHE A 276 7.78 10.11 -18.97
C PHE A 276 6.50 9.33 -18.60
N GLY A 277 5.77 8.82 -19.59
CA GLY A 277 4.55 8.07 -19.43
C GLY A 277 3.32 8.91 -19.12
N GLN A 278 3.36 10.21 -19.39
CA GLN A 278 2.18 11.06 -19.27
C GLN A 278 1.41 11.05 -20.58
N VAL A 279 0.09 10.86 -20.51
CA VAL A 279 -0.79 10.96 -21.68
C VAL A 279 -0.70 12.38 -22.25
N THR A 280 -0.27 12.50 -23.50
CA THR A 280 -0.21 13.77 -24.24
C THR A 280 -1.38 13.96 -25.18
N ALA A 281 -1.95 12.87 -25.70
CA ALA A 281 -3.10 12.92 -26.60
C ALA A 281 -3.96 11.66 -26.47
N VAL A 282 -5.24 11.83 -26.78
CA VAL A 282 -6.23 10.75 -26.92
C VAL A 282 -6.95 10.97 -28.24
N HIS A 283 -6.99 9.93 -29.08
CA HIS A 283 -7.59 9.95 -30.41
C HIS A 283 -8.72 8.93 -30.52
#